data_AF-A0AA45L2A6-F1
#
_entry.id   AF-A0AA45L2A6-F1
#
_cell.length_a   1.000
_cell.length_b   1.000
_cell.length_c   1.000
_cell.angle_alpha   90.00
_cell.angle_beta   90.00
_cell.angle_gamma   90.00
#
_symmetry.space_group_name_H-M   'P 1'
#
loop_
_entity.id
_entity.type
_entity.pdbx_description
1 polymer ?
#
loop_
_entity_poly.entity_id
_entity_poly.type
_entity_poly.pdbx_seq_one_letter_code
_entity_poly.pdbx_strand_id
1 'polypeptide(L)'
;MIEVRPGGRRRIDRVLAPDYTEGVERLPLAEVRAKRDEAAQEETDLSYLRRLLHARIDMVRAEQQRRSTGGSAVVDRLAAILSSNAVGPATGLGRYQSQEPSRADAHQRHVEALVSDVDLSDVSALDDEKLDLALRTFVAEEASVSGRRREVQGVVDRLNDEIGGRYRSGTASVDELLAVERGLHGKRPGE
;
A
#
# COMPACT_ATOMS: atom_id res chain seq x y z
N MET A 1 -5.69 8.53 -11.35
CA MET A 1 -6.70 7.63 -10.75
C MET A 1 -6.29 6.20 -11.04
N ILE A 2 -6.29 5.32 -10.02
CA ILE A 2 -5.91 3.91 -10.21
C ILE A 2 -7.06 3.17 -10.91
N GLU A 3 -6.93 3.01 -12.23
CA GLU A 3 -7.78 2.15 -13.03
C GLU A 3 -7.40 0.68 -12.84
N VAL A 4 -8.38 -0.17 -12.58
CA VAL A 4 -8.24 -1.64 -12.59
C VAL A 4 -8.81 -2.14 -13.92
N ARG A 5 -8.02 -2.94 -14.64
CA ARG A 5 -8.38 -3.44 -15.97
C ARG A 5 -8.61 -4.94 -15.89
N PRO A 6 -9.83 -5.44 -16.18
CA PRO A 6 -10.09 -6.88 -16.28
C PRO A 6 -9.12 -7.54 -17.26
N GLY A 7 -8.49 -8.65 -16.86
CA GLY A 7 -7.47 -9.34 -17.67
C GLY A 7 -6.12 -8.61 -17.78
N GLY A 8 -5.92 -7.55 -17.00
CA GLY A 8 -4.66 -6.80 -16.97
C GLY A 8 -3.50 -7.59 -16.36
N ARG A 9 -2.27 -7.21 -16.73
CA ARG A 9 -1.03 -7.86 -16.26
C ARG A 9 -0.47 -7.27 -14.97
N ARG A 10 -1.03 -6.17 -14.46
CA ARG A 10 -0.55 -5.59 -13.19
C ARG A 10 -1.04 -6.46 -12.03
N ARG A 11 -0.32 -6.42 -10.90
CA ARG A 11 -0.69 -7.21 -9.72
C ARG A 11 -2.08 -6.82 -9.22
N ILE A 12 -2.39 -5.52 -9.14
CA ILE A 12 -3.74 -5.03 -8.82
C ILE A 12 -4.84 -5.58 -9.74
N ASP A 13 -4.58 -5.70 -11.04
CA ASP A 13 -5.56 -6.20 -12.02
C ASP A 13 -5.86 -7.68 -11.78
N ARG A 14 -4.84 -8.47 -11.43
CA ARG A 14 -4.99 -9.89 -11.11
C ARG A 14 -5.66 -10.10 -9.77
N VAL A 15 -5.18 -9.42 -8.72
CA VAL A 15 -5.67 -9.59 -7.33
C VAL A 15 -7.15 -9.20 -7.22
N LEU A 16 -7.58 -8.18 -7.97
CA LEU A 16 -8.97 -7.72 -8.00
C LEU A 16 -9.80 -8.35 -9.12
N ALA A 17 -9.27 -9.37 -9.82
CA ALA A 17 -10.05 -10.11 -10.79
C ALA A 17 -11.17 -10.90 -10.07
N PRO A 18 -12.39 -10.98 -10.65
CA PRO A 18 -13.52 -11.66 -9.99
C PRO A 18 -13.24 -13.14 -9.65
N ASP A 19 -12.44 -13.80 -10.47
CA ASP A 19 -12.05 -15.20 -10.36
C ASP A 19 -10.84 -15.44 -9.45
N TYR A 20 -10.18 -14.40 -8.95
CA TYR A 20 -8.92 -14.53 -8.21
C TYR A 20 -9.03 -15.42 -6.95
N THR A 21 -10.18 -15.34 -6.26
CA THR A 21 -10.48 -16.13 -5.05
C THR A 21 -11.52 -17.22 -5.29
N GLU A 22 -11.94 -17.43 -6.54
CA GLU A 22 -12.93 -18.46 -6.87
C GLU A 22 -12.35 -19.86 -6.67
N GLY A 23 -13.09 -20.71 -5.94
CA GLY A 23 -12.69 -22.10 -5.69
C GLY A 23 -11.42 -22.26 -4.85
N VAL A 24 -11.03 -21.23 -4.09
CA VAL A 24 -9.81 -21.24 -3.26
C VAL A 24 -9.79 -22.41 -2.27
N GLU A 25 -10.98 -22.87 -1.84
CA GLU A 25 -11.18 -23.98 -0.91
C GLU A 25 -10.70 -25.32 -1.50
N ARG A 26 -10.60 -25.41 -2.83
CA ARG A 26 -10.14 -26.61 -3.57
C ARG A 26 -8.67 -26.55 -3.95
N LEU A 27 -8.03 -25.39 -3.81
CA LEU A 27 -6.62 -25.24 -4.16
C LEU A 27 -5.71 -25.87 -3.09
N PRO A 28 -4.51 -26.36 -3.44
CA PRO A 28 -3.48 -26.73 -2.46
C PRO A 28 -3.15 -25.57 -1.53
N LEU A 29 -2.84 -25.85 -0.25
CA LEU A 29 -2.56 -24.80 0.74
C LEU A 29 -1.41 -23.88 0.31
N ALA A 30 -0.41 -24.43 -0.37
CA ALA A 30 0.71 -23.67 -0.90
C ALA A 30 0.26 -22.61 -1.94
N GLU A 31 -0.72 -22.95 -2.78
CA GLU A 31 -1.27 -22.01 -3.77
C GLU A 31 -2.12 -20.92 -3.10
N VAL A 32 -2.90 -21.28 -2.07
CA VAL A 32 -3.66 -20.29 -1.27
C VAL A 32 -2.70 -19.31 -0.59
N ARG A 33 -1.59 -19.81 -0.03
CA ARG A 33 -0.53 -18.97 0.57
C ARG A 33 0.13 -18.07 -0.47
N ALA A 34 0.46 -18.59 -1.65
CA ALA A 34 1.05 -17.79 -2.71
C ALA A 34 0.12 -16.66 -3.17
N LYS A 35 -1.18 -16.93 -3.33
CA LYS A 35 -2.21 -15.91 -3.60
C LYS A 35 -2.29 -14.88 -2.46
N ARG A 36 -2.25 -15.33 -1.21
CA ARG A 36 -2.26 -14.46 -0.03
C ARG A 36 -1.05 -13.52 -0.03
N ASP A 37 0.13 -14.05 -0.32
CA ASP A 37 1.37 -13.29 -0.34
C ASP A 37 1.38 -12.25 -1.47
N GLU A 38 0.86 -12.61 -2.65
CA GLU A 38 0.68 -11.69 -3.77
C GLU A 38 -0.29 -10.55 -3.41
N ALA A 39 -1.47 -10.86 -2.87
CA ALA A 39 -2.45 -9.86 -2.46
C ALA A 39 -1.91 -8.96 -1.33
N ALA A 40 -1.20 -9.53 -0.35
CA ALA A 40 -0.58 -8.78 0.74
C ALA A 40 0.55 -7.85 0.26
N GLN A 41 1.31 -8.26 -0.75
CA GLN A 41 2.31 -7.39 -1.37
C GLN A 41 1.65 -6.21 -2.08
N GLU A 42 0.53 -6.42 -2.77
CA GLU A 42 -0.22 -5.31 -3.39
C GLU A 42 -0.79 -4.34 -2.35
N GLU A 43 -1.31 -4.87 -1.23
CA GLU A 43 -1.78 -4.04 -0.12
C GLU A 43 -0.66 -3.17 0.45
N THR A 44 0.53 -3.77 0.65
CA THR A 44 1.74 -3.07 1.11
C THR A 44 2.12 -1.93 0.16
N ASP A 45 2.13 -2.20 -1.14
CA ASP A 45 2.48 -1.23 -2.18
C ASP A 45 1.45 -0.06 -2.22
N LEU A 46 0.15 -0.36 -2.12
CA LEU A 46 -0.92 0.65 -2.04
C LEU A 46 -0.84 1.45 -0.72
N SER A 47 -0.53 0.81 0.40
CA SER A 47 -0.30 1.46 1.69
C SER A 47 0.89 2.41 1.65
N TYR A 48 1.95 2.05 0.94
CA TYR A 48 3.10 2.93 0.71
C TYR A 48 2.71 4.14 -0.14
N LEU A 49 2.05 3.93 -1.29
CA LEU A 49 1.57 4.99 -2.15
C LEU A 49 0.63 5.96 -1.41
N ARG A 50 -0.28 5.44 -0.58
CA ARG A 50 -1.17 6.25 0.26
C ARG A 50 -0.40 7.14 1.23
N ARG A 51 0.66 6.63 1.87
CA ARG A 51 1.52 7.40 2.78
C ARG A 51 2.26 8.54 2.05
N LEU A 52 2.74 8.29 0.83
CA LEU A 52 3.35 9.32 0.00
C LEU A 52 2.35 10.45 -0.34
N LEU A 53 1.11 10.08 -0.69
CA LEU A 53 0.05 11.05 -0.96
C LEU A 53 -0.33 11.87 0.27
N HIS A 54 -0.42 11.24 1.46
CA HIS A 54 -0.64 11.95 2.72
C HIS A 54 0.44 12.99 2.98
N ALA A 55 1.72 12.60 2.87
CA ALA A 55 2.83 13.54 3.05
C ALA A 55 2.73 14.75 2.10
N ARG A 56 2.37 14.52 0.83
CA ARG A 56 2.18 15.61 -0.15
C ARG A 56 1.00 16.51 0.19
N ILE A 57 -0.14 15.93 0.59
CA ILE A 57 -1.33 16.67 1.05
C ILE A 57 -0.99 17.56 2.25
N ASP A 58 -0.25 17.02 3.23
CA ASP A 58 0.11 17.75 4.44
C ASP A 58 1.06 18.92 4.14
N MET A 59 2.04 18.73 3.26
CA MET A 59 2.93 19.82 2.82
C MET A 59 2.16 20.95 2.11
N VAL A 60 1.22 20.61 1.22
CA VAL A 60 0.40 21.61 0.52
C VAL A 60 -0.50 22.36 1.49
N ARG A 61 -1.15 21.65 2.42
CA ARG A 61 -1.98 22.28 3.46
C ARG A 61 -1.17 23.18 4.38
N ALA A 62 0.04 22.76 4.75
CA ALA A 62 0.93 23.56 5.58
C ALA A 62 1.36 24.87 4.89
N GLU A 63 1.61 24.82 3.58
CA GLU A 63 1.92 26.03 2.80
C GLU A 63 0.70 26.97 2.72
N GLN A 64 -0.49 26.45 2.41
CA GLN A 64 -1.72 27.24 2.40
C GLN A 64 -1.97 27.91 3.76
N GLN A 65 -1.77 27.17 4.85
CA GLN A 65 -1.89 27.72 6.21
C GLN A 65 -0.84 28.79 6.49
N ARG A 66 0.42 28.60 6.04
CA ARG A 66 1.48 29.60 6.20
C ARG A 66 1.13 30.90 5.47
N ARG A 67 0.50 30.85 4.29
CA ARG A 67 0.05 32.04 3.56
C ARG A 67 -1.09 32.77 4.24
N SER A 68 -2.05 32.04 4.82
CA SER A 68 -3.22 32.64 5.45
C SER A 68 -2.94 33.24 6.83
N THR A 69 -2.11 32.58 7.65
CA THR A 69 -1.85 33.02 9.04
C THR A 69 -0.45 33.56 9.29
N GLY A 70 0.44 33.52 8.29
CA GLY A 70 1.87 33.71 8.49
C GLY A 70 2.52 32.51 9.21
N GLY A 71 3.85 32.57 9.38
CA GLY A 71 4.61 31.55 10.12
C GLY A 71 5.91 31.14 9.43
N SER A 72 6.63 30.17 10.02
CA SER A 72 7.88 29.64 9.48
C SER A 72 7.67 28.83 8.20
N ALA A 73 8.75 28.64 7.44
CA ALA A 73 8.71 27.88 6.20
C ALA A 73 8.26 26.44 6.44
N VAL A 74 7.66 25.82 5.42
CA VAL A 74 7.21 24.42 5.49
C VAL A 74 8.37 23.48 5.82
N VAL A 75 9.54 23.75 5.23
CA VAL A 75 10.78 22.98 5.46
C VAL A 75 11.16 22.95 6.95
N ASP A 76 11.07 24.11 7.62
CA ASP A 76 11.42 24.24 9.06
C ASP A 76 10.47 23.43 9.96
N ARG A 77 9.26 23.15 9.47
CA ARG A 77 8.20 22.43 10.21
C ARG A 77 7.97 21.02 9.69
N LEU A 78 8.77 20.52 8.76
CA LEU A 78 8.49 19.27 8.06
C LEU A 78 8.33 18.08 9.01
N ALA A 79 9.19 17.97 10.03
CA ALA A 79 9.08 16.91 11.04
C ALA A 79 7.74 16.96 11.81
N ALA A 80 7.25 18.16 12.13
CA ALA A 80 5.96 18.34 12.80
C ALA A 80 4.76 18.10 11.86
N ILE A 81 4.89 18.48 10.58
CA ILE A 81 3.87 18.28 9.55
C ILE A 81 3.68 16.79 9.26
N LEU A 82 4.78 16.03 9.14
CA LEU A 82 4.70 14.60 8.84
C LEU A 82 4.34 13.74 10.06
N SER A 83 4.60 14.23 11.28
CA SER A 83 4.25 13.51 12.50
C SER A 83 2.77 13.53 12.83
N SER A 84 2.00 14.53 12.35
CA SER A 84 0.55 14.59 12.60
C SER A 84 -0.23 13.43 11.97
N ASN A 85 0.29 12.85 10.90
CA ASN A 85 -0.26 11.67 10.22
C ASN A 85 0.57 10.40 10.43
N ALA A 86 1.57 10.45 11.32
CA ALA A 86 2.34 9.27 11.71
C ALA A 86 1.46 8.34 12.54
N VAL A 87 0.66 7.55 11.83
CA VAL A 87 -0.06 6.37 12.32
C VAL A 87 -1.01 6.71 13.48
N GLY A 88 -2.25 7.08 13.16
CA GLY A 88 -3.35 6.88 14.12
C GLY A 88 -3.27 5.44 14.67
N PRO A 89 -3.59 5.21 15.95
CA PRO A 89 -3.29 3.95 16.64
C PRO A 89 -3.73 2.79 15.75
N ALA A 90 -2.79 1.89 15.44
CA ALA A 90 -3.07 0.73 14.62
C ALA A 90 -4.27 0.00 15.24
N THR A 91 -5.44 0.13 14.63
CA THR A 91 -6.65 -0.60 15.07
C THR A 91 -6.55 -2.08 14.74
N GLY A 92 -5.50 -2.49 14.01
CA GLY A 92 -5.15 -3.89 13.82
C GLY A 92 -4.41 -4.44 15.02
N LEU A 93 -4.84 -5.62 15.51
CA LEU A 93 -4.04 -6.51 16.33
C LEU A 93 -2.64 -6.59 15.71
N GLY A 94 -1.61 -6.03 16.37
CA GLY A 94 -0.30 -5.76 15.80
C GLY A 94 0.18 -6.88 14.87
N ARG A 95 0.09 -6.65 13.56
CA ARG A 95 0.56 -7.62 12.57
C ARG A 95 2.03 -7.34 12.32
N TYR A 96 2.85 -8.38 12.41
CA TYR A 96 4.21 -8.33 11.89
C TYR A 96 4.14 -8.11 10.38
N GLN A 97 4.47 -6.89 9.92
CA GLN A 97 4.59 -6.59 8.50
C GLN A 97 6.05 -6.81 8.09
N SER A 98 6.32 -7.95 7.46
CA SER A 98 7.63 -8.27 6.89
C SER A 98 7.81 -7.75 5.47
N GLN A 99 6.72 -7.39 4.79
CA GLN A 99 6.76 -6.98 3.39
C GLN A 99 7.16 -5.51 3.30
N GLU A 100 8.29 -5.27 2.63
CA GLU A 100 8.67 -3.94 2.19
C GLU A 100 7.96 -3.60 0.85
N PRO A 101 7.75 -2.32 0.55
CA PRO A 101 7.19 -1.90 -0.73
C PRO A 101 8.07 -2.39 -1.88
N SER A 102 7.49 -3.15 -2.82
CA SER A 102 8.26 -3.84 -3.86
C SER A 102 8.72 -2.93 -5.00
N ARG A 103 8.13 -1.74 -5.14
CA ARG A 103 8.39 -0.79 -6.23
C ARG A 103 8.43 0.68 -5.77
N ALA A 104 9.13 0.96 -4.68
CA ALA A 104 9.17 2.29 -4.06
C ALA A 104 9.39 3.44 -5.07
N ASP A 105 10.44 3.34 -5.91
CA ASP A 105 10.78 4.36 -6.92
C ASP A 105 9.69 4.58 -7.98
N ALA A 106 8.91 3.55 -8.31
CA ALA A 106 7.82 3.69 -9.27
C ALA A 106 6.63 4.40 -8.63
N HIS A 107 6.36 4.14 -7.35
CA HIS A 107 5.31 4.84 -6.60
C HIS A 107 5.66 6.31 -6.38
N GLN A 108 6.91 6.62 -6.08
CA GLN A 108 7.37 8.01 -5.96
C GLN A 108 7.19 8.77 -7.27
N ARG A 109 7.66 8.20 -8.39
CA ARG A 109 7.47 8.78 -9.72
C ARG A 109 6.00 8.93 -10.10
N HIS A 110 5.14 7.98 -9.71
CA HIS A 110 3.69 8.09 -9.94
C HIS A 110 3.12 9.32 -9.22
N VAL A 111 3.46 9.51 -7.94
CA VAL A 111 2.99 10.67 -7.17
C VAL A 111 3.50 11.98 -7.76
N GLU A 112 4.76 12.04 -8.17
CA GLU A 112 5.35 13.21 -8.83
C GLU A 112 4.67 13.51 -10.18
N ALA A 113 4.33 12.47 -10.96
CA ALA A 113 3.68 12.63 -12.26
C ALA A 113 2.19 13.03 -12.18
N LEU A 114 1.52 12.87 -11.04
CA LEU A 114 0.11 13.29 -10.88
C LEU A 114 -0.08 14.79 -11.11
N VAL A 115 0.96 15.58 -10.91
CA VAL A 115 0.94 17.01 -11.16
C VAL A 115 2.15 17.36 -12.05
N SER A 116 2.05 17.01 -13.34
CA SER A 116 3.15 17.10 -14.31
C SER A 116 3.72 18.52 -14.51
N ASP A 117 2.98 19.56 -14.13
CA ASP A 117 3.36 20.97 -14.29
C ASP A 117 3.81 21.65 -12.97
N VAL A 118 3.99 20.88 -11.90
CA VAL A 118 4.27 21.44 -10.57
C VAL A 118 5.47 20.70 -9.97
N ASP A 119 6.62 21.37 -9.96
CA ASP A 119 7.77 20.92 -9.19
C ASP A 119 7.46 21.08 -7.69
N LEU A 120 6.88 20.04 -7.11
CA LEU A 120 6.51 19.96 -5.70
C LEU A 120 7.70 19.70 -4.78
N SER A 121 8.94 19.71 -5.30
CA SER A 121 10.12 19.77 -4.45
C SER A 121 10.17 21.08 -3.66
N ASP A 122 9.56 22.15 -4.20
CA ASP A 122 9.38 23.43 -3.51
C ASP A 122 7.93 23.94 -3.60
N VAL A 123 7.10 23.52 -2.63
CA VAL A 123 5.72 24.00 -2.50
C VAL A 123 5.63 25.52 -2.27
N SER A 124 6.69 26.16 -1.81
CA SER A 124 6.70 27.61 -1.53
C SER A 124 6.78 28.45 -2.81
N ALA A 125 7.30 27.87 -3.91
CA ALA A 125 7.40 28.51 -5.22
C ALA A 125 6.10 28.49 -6.03
N LEU A 126 5.07 27.78 -5.57
CA LEU A 126 3.79 27.63 -6.28
C LEU A 126 2.85 28.80 -6.00
N ASP A 127 2.07 29.22 -7.00
CA ASP A 127 0.96 30.15 -6.75
C ASP A 127 -0.23 29.44 -6.07
N ASP A 128 -1.19 30.22 -5.58
CA ASP A 128 -2.34 29.70 -4.83
C ASP A 128 -3.24 28.79 -5.70
N GLU A 129 -3.37 29.10 -6.99
CA GLU A 129 -4.17 28.30 -7.94
C GLU A 129 -3.55 26.91 -8.15
N LYS A 130 -2.23 26.84 -8.30
CA LYS A 130 -1.48 25.58 -8.41
C LYS A 130 -1.53 24.78 -7.13
N LEU A 131 -1.45 25.42 -5.95
CA LEU A 131 -1.58 24.73 -4.66
C LEU A 131 -2.96 24.10 -4.51
N ASP A 132 -4.03 24.82 -4.88
CA ASP A 132 -5.39 24.29 -4.81
C ASP A 132 -5.64 23.16 -5.83
N LEU A 133 -5.12 23.28 -7.04
CA LEU A 133 -5.17 22.21 -8.05
C LEU A 133 -4.41 20.96 -7.57
N ALA A 134 -3.20 21.14 -7.04
CA ALA A 134 -2.39 20.04 -6.51
C ALA A 134 -3.10 19.35 -5.34
N LEU A 135 -3.66 20.11 -4.40
CA LEU A 135 -4.40 19.55 -3.27
C LEU A 135 -5.59 18.71 -3.72
N ARG A 136 -6.43 19.25 -4.63
CA ARG A 136 -7.59 18.53 -5.16
C ARG A 136 -7.18 17.25 -5.88
N THR A 137 -6.11 17.31 -6.66
CA THR A 137 -5.57 16.15 -7.39
C THR A 137 -5.08 15.06 -6.45
N PHE A 138 -4.30 15.43 -5.42
CA PHE A 138 -3.81 14.46 -4.44
C PHE A 138 -4.90 13.85 -3.58
N VAL A 139 -5.88 14.64 -3.14
CA VAL A 139 -7.01 14.14 -2.38
C VAL A 139 -7.84 13.15 -3.21
N ALA A 140 -8.09 13.45 -4.48
CA ALA A 140 -8.81 12.53 -5.37
C ALA A 140 -8.03 11.22 -5.61
N GLU A 141 -6.71 11.30 -5.83
CA GLU A 141 -5.89 10.10 -6.00
C GLU A 141 -5.81 9.30 -4.70
N GLU A 142 -5.63 9.94 -3.55
CA GLU A 142 -5.60 9.29 -2.24
C GLU A 142 -6.89 8.50 -2.00
N ALA A 143 -8.05 9.10 -2.30
CA ALA A 143 -9.33 8.44 -2.15
C ALA A 143 -9.44 7.20 -3.06
N SER A 144 -8.93 7.30 -4.30
CA SER A 144 -8.85 6.17 -5.24
C SER A 144 -7.95 5.05 -4.70
N VAL A 145 -6.75 5.39 -4.21
CA VAL A 145 -5.79 4.44 -3.63
C VAL A 145 -6.38 3.76 -2.40
N SER A 146 -6.99 4.54 -1.51
CA SER A 146 -7.65 4.05 -0.30
C SER A 146 -8.87 3.17 -0.60
N GLY A 147 -9.58 3.41 -1.70
CA GLY A 147 -10.62 2.51 -2.21
C GLY A 147 -10.06 1.16 -2.63
N ARG A 148 -9.09 1.17 -3.55
CA ARG A 148 -8.46 -0.06 -4.03
C ARG A 148 -7.76 -0.86 -2.94
N ARG A 149 -7.11 -0.18 -2.00
CA ARG A 149 -6.48 -0.82 -0.84
C ARG A 149 -7.50 -1.61 -0.02
N ARG A 150 -8.69 -1.06 0.22
CA ARG A 150 -9.77 -1.76 0.94
C ARG A 150 -10.28 -2.98 0.18
N GLU A 151 -10.41 -2.88 -1.15
CA GLU A 151 -10.78 -4.03 -2.00
C GLU A 151 -9.75 -5.15 -1.88
N VAL A 152 -8.45 -4.82 -1.97
CA VAL A 152 -7.35 -5.78 -1.81
C VAL A 152 -7.31 -6.36 -0.39
N GLN A 153 -7.56 -5.56 0.65
CA GLN A 153 -7.67 -6.04 2.03
C GLN A 153 -8.76 -7.10 2.18
N GLY A 154 -9.92 -6.93 1.53
CA GLY A 154 -10.97 -7.95 1.52
C GLY A 154 -10.52 -9.27 0.87
N VAL A 155 -9.71 -9.21 -0.19
CA VAL A 155 -9.10 -10.40 -0.81
C VAL A 155 -8.12 -11.09 0.16
N VAL A 156 -7.25 -10.31 0.80
CA VAL A 156 -6.29 -10.81 1.80
C VAL A 156 -7.01 -11.48 2.97
N ASP A 157 -8.10 -10.88 3.47
CA ASP A 157 -8.89 -11.42 4.58
C ASP A 157 -9.56 -12.74 4.19
N ARG A 158 -10.17 -12.83 3.01
CA ARG A 158 -10.74 -14.10 2.51
C ARG A 158 -9.71 -15.22 2.44
N LEU A 159 -8.50 -14.92 1.95
CA LEU A 159 -7.42 -15.90 1.85
C LEU A 159 -6.90 -16.31 3.24
N ASN A 160 -6.79 -15.38 4.18
CA ASN A 160 -6.43 -15.68 5.57
C ASN A 160 -7.50 -16.52 6.27
N ASP A 161 -8.79 -16.27 6.02
CA ASP A 161 -9.90 -17.02 6.58
C ASP A 161 -9.88 -18.48 6.13
N GLU A 162 -9.59 -18.72 4.85
CA GLU A 162 -9.43 -20.07 4.30
C GLU A 162 -8.21 -20.79 4.92
N ILE A 163 -7.05 -20.12 4.97
CA ILE A 163 -5.84 -20.68 5.61
C ILE A 163 -6.14 -21.03 7.08
N GLY A 164 -6.74 -20.10 7.83
CA GLY A 164 -7.11 -20.29 9.22
C GLY A 164 -8.15 -21.40 9.39
N GLY A 165 -9.10 -21.54 8.47
CA GLY A 165 -10.08 -22.61 8.41
C GLY A 165 -9.43 -23.99 8.30
N ARG A 166 -8.45 -24.15 7.40
CA ARG A 166 -7.70 -25.41 7.24
C ARG A 166 -6.96 -25.81 8.51
N TYR A 167 -6.28 -24.86 9.16
CA TYR A 167 -5.62 -25.11 10.44
C TYR A 167 -6.62 -25.51 11.54
N ARG A 168 -7.78 -24.85 11.65
CA ARG A 168 -8.82 -25.22 12.61
C ARG A 168 -9.40 -26.62 12.35
N SER A 169 -9.54 -27.01 11.09
CA SER A 169 -10.07 -28.32 10.70
C SER A 169 -9.04 -29.46 10.72
N GLY A 170 -7.75 -29.15 10.94
CA GLY A 170 -6.66 -30.12 10.94
C GLY A 170 -6.21 -30.60 9.55
N THR A 171 -6.70 -30.00 8.47
CA THR A 171 -6.28 -30.32 7.09
C THR A 171 -4.99 -29.61 6.68
N ALA A 172 -4.33 -28.92 7.61
CA ALA A 172 -3.03 -28.29 7.47
C ALA A 172 -2.24 -28.43 8.77
N SER A 173 -0.96 -28.78 8.70
CA SER A 173 -0.09 -28.89 9.88
C SER A 173 0.94 -27.76 9.95
N VAL A 174 1.29 -27.34 11.18
CA VAL A 174 2.40 -26.40 11.42
C VAL A 174 3.74 -27.10 11.19
N ASP A 175 3.82 -28.41 11.43
CA ASP A 175 5.05 -29.19 11.22
C ASP A 175 5.44 -29.24 9.74
N GLU A 176 4.46 -29.31 8.83
CA GLU A 176 4.68 -29.23 7.38
C GLU A 176 5.27 -27.87 6.98
N LEU A 177 4.78 -26.77 7.59
CA LEU A 177 5.32 -25.44 7.35
C LEU A 177 6.78 -25.33 7.81
N LEU A 178 7.08 -25.84 9.00
CA LEU A 178 8.45 -25.82 9.55
C LEU A 178 9.40 -26.74 8.77
N ALA A 179 8.91 -27.85 8.23
CA ALA A 179 9.69 -28.74 7.37
C ALA A 179 10.08 -28.06 6.05
N VAL A 180 9.15 -27.32 5.43
CA VAL A 180 9.43 -26.54 4.20
C VAL A 180 10.46 -25.43 4.47
N GLU A 181 10.28 -24.64 5.54
CA GLU A 181 11.22 -23.58 5.93
C GLU A 181 12.63 -24.12 6.23
N ARG A 182 12.72 -25.24 6.96
CA ARG A 182 14.01 -25.91 7.24
C ARG A 182 14.65 -26.48 5.98
N GLY A 183 13.86 -26.96 5.02
CA GLY A 183 14.34 -27.45 3.73
C GLY A 183 14.91 -26.32 2.85
N LEU A 184 14.31 -25.13 2.89
CA LEU A 184 14.80 -23.94 2.18
C LEU A 184 16.12 -23.42 2.78
N HIS A 185 16.28 -23.46 4.10
CA HIS A 185 17.52 -23.08 4.77
C HIS A 185 18.61 -24.18 4.77
N GLY A 186 18.30 -25.41 4.34
CA GLY A 186 19.23 -26.55 4.29
C GLY A 186 20.11 -26.64 3.04
N LYS A 187 19.78 -25.92 1.96
CA LYS A 187 20.63 -25.85 0.74
C LYS A 187 21.62 -24.69 0.84
N ARG A 188 22.83 -24.96 1.34
CA ARG A 188 23.99 -24.06 1.12
C ARG A 188 24.45 -24.19 -0.34
N PRO A 189 24.88 -23.11 -1.01
CA PRO A 189 25.44 -23.20 -2.36
C PRO A 189 26.86 -23.76 -2.27
N GLY A 190 27.08 -24.95 -2.83
CA GLY A 190 28.41 -25.55 -2.96
C GLY A 190 28.48 -27.01 -2.55
N GLU A 191 27.75 -27.88 -3.25
CA GLU A 191 28.11 -29.28 -3.52
C GLU A 191 27.74 -29.60 -4.98
#